data_AF-A0A4V1XDR3-F1
#
_entry.id   AF-A0A4V1XDR3-F1
#
_cell.length_a   1.000
_cell.length_b   1.000
_cell.length_c   1.000
_cell.angle_alpha   90.00
_cell.angle_beta   90.00
_cell.angle_gamma   90.00
#
_symmetry.space_group_name_H-M   'P 1'
#
loop_
_entity.id
_entity.type
_entity.pdbx_description
1 polymer ?
#
loop_
_entity_poly.entity_id
_entity_poly.type
_entity_poly.pdbx_seq_one_letter_code
_entity_poly.pdbx_strand_id
1 'polypeptide(L)'
;MSDRPTCAWKPSNGQVISLPDGFKFTDADSRYGDHYRDKPVPPKQADPPLGILDVLAGRSFRGPGINMIFRPNNGPPPGTNFPIPVSPTPPDGTSDNVLEINLYEETLSFSEGVGRVPNRGSQQQPDIDLNAIMYLQSINDVTNSDTGGADGTPVPIHIENGMFMHVPSSDVNPKIGTTIGRCGTIPHGVAIHLQGFAPSSPSTQMTGPPDIPSISTAPFRINNPSLKATFPSLMAAKKVTPRIPQDLTKFVQQGTITQEILNDPTVILRDANKTRNIVATSTLKMSSTPAAGVGTGGGVVGSAFLDGDPGPTGPNARPVSADFTLWVETVEYDIPIPAFNPTRDHGSLEVLHQGIKFIVHPPHEVPELTVLKIQIVELQYTQVVVLDFNRLSWPHPSCATLRPEFVFVTRDHKAWK
;
A
#
# COMPACT_ATOMS: atom_id res chain seq x y z
N MET A 1 -61.03 13.97 14.24
CA MET A 1 -60.59 13.04 13.18
C MET A 1 -59.68 13.82 12.27
N SER A 2 -58.37 13.60 12.36
CA SER A 2 -57.40 14.23 11.46
C SER A 2 -56.33 13.20 11.11
N ASP A 3 -56.25 12.92 9.81
CA ASP A 3 -55.32 12.01 9.18
C ASP A 3 -53.85 12.33 9.52
N ARG A 4 -53.07 11.29 9.81
CA ARG A 4 -51.60 11.33 9.69
C ARG A 4 -51.20 10.47 8.50
N PRO A 5 -50.31 10.95 7.63
CA PRO A 5 -49.93 10.23 6.43
C PRO A 5 -49.04 9.02 6.79
N THR A 6 -49.38 7.87 6.23
CA THR A 6 -48.51 6.69 6.20
C THR A 6 -47.35 6.97 5.24
N CYS A 7 -46.13 7.04 5.76
CA CYS A 7 -44.93 7.12 4.93
C CYS A 7 -44.70 5.74 4.29
N ALA A 8 -45.15 5.57 3.06
CA ALA A 8 -44.87 4.38 2.26
C ALA A 8 -43.47 4.51 1.65
N TRP A 9 -42.50 3.77 2.18
CA TRP A 9 -41.20 3.63 1.54
C TRP A 9 -41.32 2.62 0.39
N LYS A 10 -41.21 3.08 -0.85
CA LYS A 10 -41.08 2.22 -2.03
C LYS A 10 -39.59 2.15 -2.43
N PRO A 11 -38.93 0.99 -2.32
CA PRO A 11 -37.63 0.79 -2.97
C PRO A 11 -37.79 0.84 -4.50
N SER A 12 -36.86 1.51 -5.16
CA SER A 12 -36.94 2.00 -6.55
C SER A 12 -36.67 0.95 -7.64
N ASN A 13 -36.83 -0.34 -7.37
CA ASN A 13 -36.39 -1.38 -8.32
C ASN A 13 -37.24 -2.66 -8.37
N GLY A 14 -38.47 -2.66 -7.82
CA GLY A 14 -39.49 -3.66 -8.18
C GLY A 14 -39.23 -5.13 -7.80
N GLN A 15 -38.07 -5.46 -7.26
CA GLN A 15 -37.83 -6.75 -6.62
C GLN A 15 -38.31 -6.68 -5.17
N VAL A 16 -39.50 -7.22 -4.96
CA VAL A 16 -40.07 -7.42 -3.63
C VAL A 16 -39.36 -8.62 -3.03
N ILE A 17 -38.61 -8.42 -1.95
CA ILE A 17 -38.25 -9.52 -1.06
C ILE A 17 -39.59 -10.19 -0.70
N SER A 18 -39.76 -11.48 -1.04
CA SER A 18 -40.97 -12.22 -0.68
C SER A 18 -40.96 -12.46 0.81
N LEU A 19 -41.48 -11.48 1.54
CA LEU A 19 -41.65 -11.57 2.98
C LEU A 19 -42.90 -12.42 3.25
N PRO A 20 -42.88 -13.33 4.23
CA PRO A 20 -44.06 -14.12 4.58
C PRO A 20 -45.28 -13.23 4.81
N ASP A 21 -46.47 -13.71 4.46
CA ASP A 21 -47.72 -12.99 4.74
C ASP A 21 -47.79 -12.60 6.23
N GLY A 22 -47.88 -11.30 6.50
CA GLY A 22 -47.88 -10.75 7.86
C GLY A 22 -46.51 -10.26 8.37
N PHE A 23 -45.44 -10.37 7.58
CA PHE A 23 -44.17 -9.72 7.89
C PHE A 23 -44.34 -8.19 7.89
N LYS A 24 -43.97 -7.55 9.00
CA LYS A 24 -43.98 -6.10 9.15
C LYS A 24 -42.56 -5.59 9.29
N PHE A 25 -42.18 -4.57 8.52
CA PHE A 25 -41.12 -3.66 8.95
C PHE A 25 -41.68 -2.85 10.11
N THR A 26 -41.51 -3.36 11.32
CA THR A 26 -41.48 -2.53 12.51
C THR A 26 -40.04 -2.07 12.67
N ASP A 27 -39.80 -0.78 12.98
CA ASP A 27 -38.56 -0.40 13.68
C ASP A 27 -38.28 -1.48 14.72
N ALA A 28 -37.06 -2.01 14.75
CA ALA A 28 -36.71 -3.19 15.52
C ALA A 28 -37.31 -3.09 16.94
N ASP A 29 -38.46 -3.75 17.09
CA ASP A 29 -39.32 -3.83 18.27
C ASP A 29 -40.28 -2.66 18.62
N SER A 30 -41.48 -2.65 18.01
CA SER A 30 -42.60 -1.80 18.44
C SER A 30 -43.31 -2.27 19.72
N ARG A 31 -42.85 -3.33 20.41
CA ARG A 31 -43.39 -3.75 21.73
C ARG A 31 -42.81 -2.90 22.87
N TYR A 32 -41.82 -2.05 22.61
CA TYR A 32 -41.20 -1.18 23.62
C TYR A 32 -41.78 0.24 23.70
N GLY A 33 -42.70 0.65 22.82
CA GLY A 33 -43.18 2.04 22.77
C GLY A 33 -42.02 3.05 22.56
N ASP A 34 -42.32 4.35 22.66
CA ASP A 34 -41.30 5.41 22.59
C ASP A 34 -40.25 5.34 23.72
N HIS A 35 -40.43 4.45 24.71
CA HIS A 35 -39.52 4.25 25.85
C HIS A 35 -38.13 3.73 25.48
N TYR A 36 -37.88 3.28 24.25
CA TYR A 36 -36.52 2.96 23.80
C TYR A 36 -35.66 4.22 23.64
N ARG A 37 -36.27 5.39 23.40
CA ARG A 37 -35.56 6.69 23.37
C ARG A 37 -35.16 7.19 24.76
N ASP A 38 -35.86 6.73 25.80
CA ASP A 38 -35.58 7.05 27.20
C ASP A 38 -34.63 6.05 27.87
N LYS A 39 -34.24 4.96 27.17
CA LYS A 39 -33.20 4.08 27.70
C LYS A 39 -31.89 4.86 27.72
N PRO A 40 -31.18 4.91 28.86
CA PRO A 40 -29.85 5.50 28.88
C PRO A 40 -29.01 4.78 27.84
N VAL A 41 -28.61 5.51 26.79
CA VAL A 41 -27.64 5.02 25.82
C VAL A 41 -26.40 4.67 26.64
N PRO A 42 -25.96 3.41 26.64
CA PRO A 42 -24.73 3.05 27.32
C PRO A 42 -23.64 4.02 26.86
N PRO A 43 -22.84 4.58 27.78
CA PRO A 43 -21.79 5.52 27.38
C PRO A 43 -20.95 4.88 26.27
N LYS A 44 -20.68 5.65 25.20
CA LYS A 44 -19.84 5.19 24.09
C LYS A 44 -18.52 4.70 24.71
N GLN A 45 -18.29 3.41 24.66
CA GLN A 45 -17.03 2.83 25.10
C GLN A 45 -15.90 3.43 24.24
N ALA A 46 -14.76 3.77 24.86
CA ALA A 46 -13.60 4.32 24.14
C ALA A 46 -13.17 3.41 22.99
N ASP A 47 -12.77 3.97 21.85
CA ASP A 47 -12.31 3.16 20.72
C ASP A 47 -10.98 2.44 21.07
N PRO A 48 -10.75 1.19 20.60
CA PRO A 48 -9.47 0.50 20.79
C PRO A 48 -8.33 1.30 20.15
N PRO A 49 -7.09 1.18 20.65
CA PRO A 49 -5.97 1.92 20.07
C PRO A 49 -5.69 1.46 18.63
N LEU A 50 -5.26 2.40 17.78
CA LEU A 50 -4.68 2.10 16.46
C LEU A 50 -3.23 1.60 16.56
N GLY A 51 -2.60 1.79 17.72
CA GLY A 51 -1.18 1.52 17.91
C GLY A 51 -0.34 2.34 16.93
N ILE A 52 0.60 1.68 16.24
CA ILE A 52 1.46 2.33 15.24
C ILE A 52 0.68 2.91 14.05
N LEU A 53 -0.55 2.46 13.77
CA LEU A 53 -1.33 2.98 12.64
C LEU A 53 -1.84 4.41 12.86
N ASP A 54 -1.84 4.90 14.10
CA ASP A 54 -2.25 6.26 14.44
C ASP A 54 -1.44 7.33 13.68
N VAL A 55 -0.16 7.04 13.41
CA VAL A 55 0.73 7.93 12.65
C VAL A 55 0.31 8.10 11.19
N LEU A 56 -0.52 7.19 10.66
CA LEU A 56 -1.01 7.19 9.28
C LEU A 56 -2.46 7.69 9.18
N ALA A 57 -3.23 7.61 10.26
CA ALA A 57 -4.66 7.93 10.27
C ALA A 57 -4.93 9.35 9.74
N GLY A 58 -5.87 9.43 8.79
CA GLY A 58 -6.29 10.69 8.17
C GLY A 58 -5.27 11.34 7.23
N ARG A 59 -4.16 10.64 6.89
CA ARG A 59 -3.07 11.22 6.07
C ARG A 59 -3.06 10.68 4.65
N SER A 60 -2.47 11.47 3.76
CA SER A 60 -2.19 11.07 2.37
C SER A 60 -0.72 11.28 2.07
N PHE A 61 -0.14 10.32 1.34
CA PHE A 61 1.25 10.32 0.93
C PHE A 61 1.31 10.14 -0.59
N ARG A 62 2.28 10.79 -1.22
CA ARG A 62 2.53 10.70 -2.66
C ARG A 62 4.02 10.54 -2.92
N GLY A 63 4.38 9.80 -3.96
CA GLY A 63 5.77 9.69 -4.35
C GLY A 63 6.04 8.72 -5.48
N PRO A 64 7.32 8.60 -5.88
CA PRO A 64 7.72 7.70 -6.95
C PRO A 64 7.98 6.28 -6.44
N GLY A 65 7.87 5.33 -7.36
CA GLY A 65 8.31 3.96 -7.15
C GLY A 65 8.65 3.23 -8.44
N ILE A 66 9.03 1.96 -8.30
CA ILE A 66 9.29 1.03 -9.40
C ILE A 66 8.56 -0.29 -9.19
N ASN A 67 7.98 -0.81 -10.27
CA ASN A 67 7.44 -2.16 -10.37
C ASN A 67 8.29 -2.97 -11.34
N MET A 68 8.57 -4.22 -10.99
CA MET A 68 9.09 -5.22 -11.94
C MET A 68 8.13 -6.40 -11.98
N ILE A 69 7.48 -6.61 -13.12
CA ILE A 69 6.34 -7.51 -13.25
C ILE A 69 6.60 -8.51 -14.37
N PHE A 70 6.53 -9.81 -14.07
CA PHE A 70 6.55 -10.84 -15.09
C PHE A 70 5.14 -11.33 -15.38
N ARG A 71 4.60 -10.95 -16.54
CA ARG A 71 3.28 -11.42 -16.96
C ARG A 71 3.37 -12.47 -18.07
N PRO A 72 2.41 -13.41 -18.15
CA PRO A 72 2.30 -14.33 -19.28
C PRO A 72 2.21 -13.59 -20.61
N ASN A 73 2.73 -14.20 -21.67
CA ASN A 73 2.78 -13.60 -23.00
C ASN A 73 2.32 -14.57 -24.08
N ASN A 74 1.11 -14.33 -24.59
CA ASN A 74 0.49 -15.16 -25.62
C ASN A 74 0.75 -14.68 -27.07
N GLY A 75 1.50 -13.58 -27.25
CA GLY A 75 1.79 -12.99 -28.57
C GLY A 75 0.62 -12.20 -29.20
N PRO A 76 0.86 -11.21 -30.07
CA PRO A 76 -0.20 -10.35 -30.59
C PRO A 76 -0.97 -10.95 -31.80
N PRO A 77 -2.28 -10.67 -31.99
CA PRO A 77 -3.33 -10.42 -30.99
C PRO A 77 -4.17 -11.69 -30.68
N PRO A 78 -4.54 -11.94 -29.41
CA PRO A 78 -4.36 -11.05 -28.24
C PRO A 78 -2.99 -11.21 -27.53
N GLY A 79 -2.19 -10.12 -27.39
CA GLY A 79 -0.92 -10.13 -26.65
C GLY A 79 -0.05 -8.88 -26.80
N THR A 80 1.17 -8.89 -26.24
CA THR A 80 2.07 -7.72 -26.19
C THR A 80 2.70 -7.43 -27.55
N ASN A 81 2.61 -6.19 -28.01
CA ASN A 81 3.36 -5.74 -29.18
C ASN A 81 4.76 -5.26 -28.78
N PHE A 82 5.79 -5.72 -29.48
CA PHE A 82 7.17 -5.33 -29.23
C PHE A 82 7.68 -4.47 -30.40
N PRO A 83 8.16 -3.24 -30.15
CA PRO A 83 8.77 -2.40 -31.19
C PRO A 83 9.93 -3.10 -31.92
N ILE A 84 10.69 -3.93 -31.21
CA ILE A 84 11.74 -4.78 -31.76
C ILE A 84 11.25 -6.24 -31.68
N PRO A 85 11.03 -6.92 -32.82
CA PRO A 85 10.56 -8.31 -32.82
C PRO A 85 11.44 -9.23 -31.98
N VAL A 86 10.82 -10.07 -31.14
CA VAL A 86 11.51 -11.03 -30.27
C VAL A 86 11.52 -12.42 -30.91
N SER A 87 12.60 -13.18 -30.66
CA SER A 87 12.77 -14.56 -31.13
C SER A 87 13.19 -15.45 -29.95
N PRO A 88 12.53 -16.61 -29.72
CA PRO A 88 11.34 -17.10 -30.44
C PRO A 88 10.13 -16.15 -30.31
N THR A 89 9.19 -16.23 -31.24
CA THR A 89 7.95 -15.43 -31.17
C THR A 89 7.08 -15.97 -30.02
N PRO A 90 6.46 -15.11 -29.20
CA PRO A 90 5.55 -15.58 -28.15
C PRO A 90 4.38 -16.39 -28.75
N PRO A 91 3.85 -17.43 -28.08
CA PRO A 91 4.17 -17.88 -26.72
C PRO A 91 5.30 -18.92 -26.63
N ASP A 92 6.23 -18.98 -27.57
CA ASP A 92 7.21 -20.07 -27.60
C ASP A 92 8.46 -19.77 -26.75
N GLY A 93 9.01 -20.83 -26.14
CA GLY A 93 10.32 -20.83 -25.50
C GLY A 93 10.50 -19.74 -24.44
N THR A 94 11.54 -18.92 -24.57
CA THR A 94 11.86 -17.86 -23.58
C THR A 94 10.99 -16.61 -23.72
N SER A 95 10.02 -16.59 -24.62
CA SER A 95 9.18 -15.43 -24.95
C SER A 95 7.73 -15.56 -24.50
N ASP A 96 7.40 -16.63 -23.77
CA ASP A 96 6.09 -16.92 -23.16
C ASP A 96 5.75 -16.05 -21.93
N ASN A 97 6.65 -15.12 -21.59
CA ASN A 97 6.51 -14.13 -20.53
C ASN A 97 7.01 -12.77 -21.02
N VAL A 98 6.55 -11.70 -20.37
CA VAL A 98 7.08 -10.33 -20.55
C VAL A 98 7.52 -9.79 -19.20
N LEU A 99 8.74 -9.26 -19.12
CA LEU A 99 9.14 -8.39 -18.01
C LEU A 99 8.65 -6.97 -18.29
N GLU A 100 7.67 -6.52 -17.55
CA GLU A 100 7.18 -5.14 -17.56
C GLU A 100 7.81 -4.37 -16.39
N ILE A 101 8.42 -3.23 -16.70
CA ILE A 101 9.06 -2.36 -15.72
C ILE A 101 8.38 -1.01 -15.82
N ASN A 102 7.72 -0.62 -14.73
CA ASN A 102 7.07 0.69 -14.64
C ASN A 102 7.78 1.52 -13.58
N LEU A 103 8.32 2.66 -13.98
CA LEU A 103 8.53 3.79 -13.09
C LEU A 103 7.15 4.41 -12.88
N TYR A 104 6.70 4.51 -11.63
CA TYR A 104 5.36 4.98 -11.34
C TYR A 104 5.35 6.15 -10.36
N GLU A 105 4.27 6.90 -10.40
CA GLU A 105 3.83 7.74 -9.30
C GLU A 105 2.66 7.09 -8.57
N GLU A 106 2.64 7.27 -7.26
CA GLU A 106 1.64 6.67 -6.38
C GLU A 106 1.07 7.72 -5.44
N THR A 107 -0.24 7.63 -5.20
CA THR A 107 -0.89 8.24 -4.05
C THR A 107 -1.45 7.14 -3.14
N LEU A 108 -1.11 7.20 -1.86
CA LEU A 108 -1.59 6.30 -0.81
C LEU A 108 -2.27 7.14 0.29
N SER A 109 -3.59 7.02 0.38
CA SER A 109 -4.42 7.79 1.32
C SER A 109 -5.03 6.88 2.37
N PHE A 110 -5.06 7.35 3.62
CA PHE A 110 -5.60 6.63 4.76
C PHE A 110 -6.79 7.38 5.36
N SER A 111 -7.80 6.63 5.80
CA SER A 111 -8.91 7.20 6.59
C SER A 111 -8.50 7.48 8.02
N GLU A 112 -9.35 8.20 8.75
CA GLU A 112 -9.37 8.12 10.22
C GLU A 112 -9.63 6.68 10.68
N GLY A 113 -9.38 6.42 11.97
CA GLY A 113 -9.70 5.14 12.58
C GLY A 113 -11.19 4.77 12.42
N VAL A 114 -11.48 3.53 12.02
CA VAL A 114 -12.86 3.05 11.86
C VAL A 114 -13.57 2.82 13.21
N GLY A 115 -12.82 2.90 14.32
CA GLY A 115 -13.32 2.77 15.69
C GLY A 115 -13.44 1.32 16.14
N ARG A 116 -14.27 1.07 17.17
CA ARG A 116 -14.49 -0.27 17.71
C ARG A 116 -15.15 -1.21 16.69
N VAL A 117 -14.43 -2.25 16.29
CA VAL A 117 -14.96 -3.38 15.52
C VAL A 117 -14.89 -4.66 16.36
N PRO A 118 -15.99 -5.11 16.99
CA PRO A 118 -16.00 -6.29 17.84
C PRO A 118 -15.75 -7.57 17.04
N ASN A 119 -14.90 -8.45 17.57
CA ASN A 119 -14.68 -9.80 17.05
C ASN A 119 -14.86 -10.83 18.16
N ARG A 120 -15.52 -11.95 17.84
CA ARG A 120 -16.06 -12.86 18.86
C ARG A 120 -15.08 -13.97 19.23
N GLY A 121 -14.86 -14.09 20.53
CA GLY A 121 -14.19 -15.25 21.10
C GLY A 121 -15.11 -16.46 21.17
N SER A 122 -14.53 -17.64 21.32
CA SER A 122 -15.26 -18.89 21.52
C SER A 122 -14.71 -19.63 22.73
N GLN A 123 -15.57 -20.33 23.47
CA GLN A 123 -15.22 -21.04 24.70
C GLN A 123 -14.63 -20.09 25.75
N GLN A 124 -13.37 -20.32 26.15
CA GLN A 124 -12.66 -19.51 27.14
C GLN A 124 -12.00 -18.27 26.53
N GLN A 125 -11.96 -18.15 25.19
CA GLN A 125 -11.42 -16.96 24.53
C GLN A 125 -12.42 -15.80 24.72
N PRO A 126 -12.01 -14.69 25.36
CA PRO A 126 -12.85 -13.51 25.42
C PRO A 126 -12.96 -12.85 24.03
N ASP A 127 -14.02 -12.05 23.87
CA ASP A 127 -14.15 -11.13 22.74
C ASP A 127 -12.97 -10.15 22.70
N ILE A 128 -12.61 -9.73 21.50
CA ILE A 128 -11.63 -8.69 21.26
C ILE A 128 -12.27 -7.57 20.46
N ASP A 129 -11.78 -6.35 20.64
CA ASP A 129 -12.17 -5.22 19.82
C ASP A 129 -10.99 -4.83 18.92
N LEU A 130 -11.24 -4.83 17.62
CA LEU A 130 -10.29 -4.40 16.60
C LEU A 130 -10.43 -2.90 16.34
N ASN A 131 -9.39 -2.29 15.78
CA ASN A 131 -9.47 -0.99 15.13
C ASN A 131 -8.63 -1.03 13.84
N ALA A 132 -8.93 -0.17 12.88
CA ALA A 132 -8.30 -0.19 11.57
C ALA A 132 -8.33 1.21 10.93
N ILE A 133 -7.49 1.40 9.92
CA ILE A 133 -7.58 2.52 8.97
C ILE A 133 -7.82 1.93 7.58
N MET A 134 -8.75 2.51 6.83
CA MET A 134 -8.94 2.17 5.42
C MET A 134 -7.82 2.81 4.61
N TYR A 135 -7.39 2.19 3.51
CA TYR A 135 -6.51 2.83 2.54
C TYR A 135 -7.07 2.76 1.12
N LEU A 136 -6.68 3.76 0.32
CA LEU A 136 -6.83 3.79 -1.12
C LEU A 136 -5.46 4.06 -1.74
N GLN A 137 -5.04 3.19 -2.64
CA GLN A 137 -3.79 3.29 -3.39
C GLN A 137 -4.11 3.50 -4.87
N SER A 138 -3.52 4.53 -5.46
CA SER A 138 -3.63 4.80 -6.90
C SER A 138 -2.24 4.86 -7.50
N ILE A 139 -1.98 4.09 -8.55
CA ILE A 139 -0.68 4.00 -9.22
C ILE A 139 -0.83 4.33 -10.70
N ASN A 140 0.03 5.24 -11.20
CA ASN A 140 0.14 5.55 -12.63
C ASN A 140 1.56 5.28 -13.12
N ASP A 141 1.68 4.56 -14.24
CA ASP A 141 2.92 4.44 -14.99
C ASP A 141 3.28 5.79 -15.61
N VAL A 142 4.51 6.23 -15.38
CA VAL A 142 5.10 7.46 -15.93
C VAL A 142 6.43 7.15 -16.64
N THR A 143 6.66 5.89 -17.02
CA THR A 143 7.85 5.46 -17.74
C THR A 143 7.93 6.11 -19.11
N ASN A 144 9.04 6.79 -19.41
CA ASN A 144 9.25 7.47 -20.67
C ASN A 144 10.44 6.89 -21.43
N SER A 145 10.17 6.13 -22.49
CA SER A 145 11.23 5.54 -23.33
C SER A 145 12.01 6.58 -24.15
N ASP A 146 11.45 7.77 -24.36
CA ASP A 146 12.11 8.83 -25.15
C ASP A 146 13.15 9.60 -24.34
N THR A 147 12.96 9.75 -23.03
CA THR A 147 13.91 10.44 -22.14
C THR A 147 14.73 9.46 -21.31
N GLY A 148 14.24 8.24 -21.11
CA GLY A 148 14.74 7.31 -20.09
C GLY A 148 14.33 7.71 -18.68
N GLY A 149 13.30 8.56 -18.52
CA GLY A 149 12.86 9.14 -17.25
C GLY A 149 11.52 8.60 -16.75
N ALA A 150 11.09 9.16 -15.61
CA ALA A 150 9.77 9.00 -15.01
C ALA A 150 8.87 10.23 -15.31
N ASP A 151 8.95 10.75 -16.53
CA ASP A 151 8.27 11.97 -17.02
C ASP A 151 7.31 11.67 -18.18
N GLY A 152 6.86 10.42 -18.28
CA GLY A 152 5.86 9.99 -19.25
C GLY A 152 4.49 10.56 -18.93
N THR A 153 3.60 10.52 -19.93
CA THR A 153 2.17 10.82 -19.68
C THR A 153 1.61 9.74 -18.75
N PRO A 154 0.99 10.09 -17.60
CA PRO A 154 0.47 9.11 -16.66
C PRO A 154 -0.52 8.14 -17.30
N VAL A 155 -0.26 6.84 -17.17
CA VAL A 155 -1.17 5.76 -17.56
C VAL A 155 -1.57 4.97 -16.32
N PRO A 156 -2.87 4.91 -15.96
CA PRO A 156 -3.29 4.16 -14.78
C PRO A 156 -2.89 2.69 -14.87
N ILE A 157 -2.20 2.18 -13.83
CA ILE A 157 -1.91 0.75 -13.69
C ILE A 157 -3.07 0.10 -12.94
N HIS A 158 -3.32 0.54 -11.71
CA HIS A 158 -4.47 0.12 -10.92
C HIS A 158 -4.80 1.07 -9.77
N ILE A 159 -6.02 0.91 -9.26
CA ILE A 159 -6.48 1.46 -7.98
C ILE A 159 -6.80 0.27 -7.07
N GLU A 160 -6.12 0.19 -5.93
CA GLU A 160 -6.32 -0.84 -4.90
C GLU A 160 -6.92 -0.19 -3.65
N ASN A 161 -7.85 -0.90 -3.00
CA ASN A 161 -8.43 -0.47 -1.73
C ASN A 161 -8.32 -1.57 -0.67
N GLY A 162 -8.30 -1.17 0.59
CA GLY A 162 -8.19 -2.11 1.69
C GLY A 162 -8.17 -1.47 3.06
N MET A 163 -7.61 -2.18 4.04
CA MET A 163 -7.41 -1.66 5.39
C MET A 163 -6.11 -2.16 6.00
N PHE A 164 -5.53 -1.34 6.87
CA PHE A 164 -4.57 -1.78 7.87
C PHE A 164 -5.29 -1.95 9.20
N MET A 165 -5.09 -3.08 9.86
CA MET A 165 -5.83 -3.49 11.04
C MET A 165 -4.89 -3.68 12.23
N HIS A 166 -5.24 -3.06 13.36
CA HIS A 166 -4.64 -3.36 14.64
C HIS A 166 -5.44 -4.47 15.34
N VAL A 167 -4.77 -5.59 15.61
CA VAL A 167 -5.37 -6.73 16.30
C VAL A 167 -4.70 -6.84 17.67
N PRO A 168 -5.45 -6.66 18.78
CA PRO A 168 -4.89 -6.75 20.12
C PRO A 168 -4.35 -8.15 20.41
N SER A 169 -3.48 -8.26 21.41
CA SER A 169 -2.99 -9.55 21.90
C SER A 169 -4.13 -10.44 22.40
N SER A 170 -3.90 -11.74 22.37
CA SER A 170 -4.78 -12.76 22.94
C SER A 170 -3.96 -13.68 23.85
N ASP A 171 -4.52 -14.07 25.00
CA ASP A 171 -3.82 -14.89 25.99
C ASP A 171 -4.30 -16.35 26.06
N VAL A 172 -5.40 -16.68 25.38
CA VAL A 172 -6.07 -17.99 25.51
C VAL A 172 -5.87 -18.83 24.25
N ASN A 173 -6.48 -18.45 23.14
CA ASN A 173 -6.42 -19.24 21.91
C ASN A 173 -6.64 -18.38 20.64
N PRO A 174 -5.58 -18.10 19.85
CA PRO A 174 -4.18 -18.40 20.14
C PRO A 174 -3.61 -17.48 21.24
N LYS A 175 -2.60 -17.96 21.99
CA LYS A 175 -1.78 -17.08 22.82
C LYS A 175 -0.76 -16.37 21.94
N ILE A 176 -1.01 -15.10 21.64
CA ILE A 176 -0.22 -14.31 20.69
C ILE A 176 -0.18 -12.83 21.10
N GLY A 177 0.96 -12.18 20.87
CA GLY A 177 1.07 -10.73 21.02
C GLY A 177 0.22 -9.96 20.01
N THR A 178 0.21 -8.64 20.16
CA THR A 178 -0.46 -7.74 19.23
C THR A 178 0.06 -7.93 17.80
N THR A 179 -0.86 -7.97 16.84
CA THR A 179 -0.54 -8.12 15.43
C THR A 179 -1.08 -6.96 14.62
N ILE A 180 -0.53 -6.81 13.42
CA ILE A 180 -0.98 -5.84 12.42
C ILE A 180 -1.30 -6.60 11.15
N GLY A 181 -2.44 -6.26 10.55
CA GLY A 181 -2.91 -6.84 9.30
C GLY A 181 -2.94 -5.81 8.18
N ARG A 182 -2.71 -6.24 6.94
CA ARG A 182 -3.08 -5.52 5.71
C ARG A 182 -4.00 -6.40 4.90
N CYS A 183 -5.23 -5.94 4.68
CA CYS A 183 -6.18 -6.57 3.78
C CYS A 183 -6.32 -5.70 2.54
N GLY A 184 -6.41 -6.31 1.36
CA GLY A 184 -6.50 -5.57 0.10
C GLY A 184 -7.27 -6.33 -0.97
N THR A 185 -7.97 -5.59 -1.83
CA THR A 185 -8.58 -6.09 -3.06
C THR A 185 -7.95 -5.40 -4.25
N ILE A 186 -7.33 -6.19 -5.12
CA ILE A 186 -6.52 -5.74 -6.23
C ILE A 186 -7.31 -5.98 -7.52
N PRO A 187 -7.44 -4.98 -8.42
CA PRO A 187 -8.28 -5.06 -9.63
C PRO A 187 -7.69 -5.95 -10.74
N HIS A 188 -6.88 -6.93 -10.35
CA HIS A 188 -6.50 -8.10 -11.15
C HIS A 188 -7.31 -9.35 -10.74
N GLY A 189 -8.31 -9.19 -9.88
CA GLY A 189 -9.10 -10.30 -9.34
C GLY A 189 -8.36 -11.04 -8.23
N VAL A 190 -7.62 -10.32 -7.39
CA VAL A 190 -6.87 -10.88 -6.26
C VAL A 190 -7.33 -10.22 -4.96
N ALA A 191 -7.42 -10.99 -3.89
CA ALA A 191 -7.53 -10.44 -2.54
C ALA A 191 -6.44 -11.01 -1.64
N ILE A 192 -5.93 -10.18 -0.74
CA ILE A 192 -4.86 -10.52 0.20
C ILE A 192 -5.30 -10.25 1.64
N HIS A 193 -4.79 -11.10 2.54
CA HIS A 193 -4.69 -10.80 3.95
C HIS A 193 -3.23 -11.08 4.35
N LEU A 194 -2.51 -10.04 4.70
CA LEU A 194 -1.15 -10.13 5.22
C LEU A 194 -1.20 -9.85 6.71
N GLN A 195 -0.45 -10.60 7.52
CA GLN A 195 -0.37 -10.33 8.95
C GLN A 195 1.08 -10.43 9.44
N GLY A 196 1.38 -9.69 10.49
CA GLY A 196 2.65 -9.73 11.19
C GLY A 196 2.52 -9.18 12.59
N PHE A 197 3.62 -9.12 13.33
CA PHE A 197 3.59 -8.55 14.68
C PHE A 197 3.60 -7.03 14.64
N ALA A 198 2.78 -6.42 15.49
CA ALA A 198 2.89 -5.00 15.73
C ALA A 198 4.21 -4.71 16.47
N PRO A 199 4.88 -3.58 16.21
CA PRO A 199 5.96 -3.10 17.06
C PRO A 199 5.44 -3.00 18.50
N SER A 200 6.19 -3.54 19.47
CA SER A 200 5.70 -3.64 20.86
C SER A 200 5.54 -2.29 21.57
N SER A 201 6.08 -1.20 21.00
CA SER A 201 5.90 0.20 21.41
C SER A 201 6.56 1.16 20.40
N PRO A 202 6.17 2.44 20.28
CA PRO A 202 6.98 3.47 19.61
C PRO A 202 8.45 3.51 20.09
N SER A 203 8.73 3.10 21.33
CA SER A 203 10.10 2.97 21.87
C SER A 203 10.92 1.82 21.27
N THR A 204 10.32 0.99 20.40
CA THR A 204 11.03 0.00 19.57
C THR A 204 11.43 0.54 18.20
N GLN A 205 11.23 1.85 17.99
CA GLN A 205 11.80 2.56 16.85
C GLN A 205 13.31 2.39 16.81
N MET A 206 13.80 2.05 15.63
CA MET A 206 15.21 2.08 15.32
C MET A 206 15.62 3.53 15.15
N THR A 207 16.75 3.92 15.73
CA THR A 207 17.39 5.22 15.43
C THR A 207 17.95 5.17 14.02
N GLY A 208 17.68 6.21 13.22
CA GLY A 208 18.24 6.32 11.88
C GLY A 208 17.46 5.57 10.79
N PRO A 209 18.04 5.49 9.57
CA PRO A 209 17.44 4.78 8.44
C PRO A 209 17.37 3.27 8.69
N PRO A 210 16.40 2.56 8.09
CA PRO A 210 16.30 1.11 8.20
C PRO A 210 17.38 0.40 7.38
N ASP A 211 17.71 -0.82 7.79
CA ASP A 211 18.36 -1.79 6.92
C ASP A 211 17.33 -2.40 5.96
N ILE A 212 17.52 -2.14 4.66
CA ILE A 212 16.61 -2.60 3.60
C ILE A 212 17.25 -3.79 2.88
N PRO A 213 16.71 -5.01 3.06
CA PRO A 213 17.27 -6.19 2.45
C PRO A 213 17.11 -6.17 0.94
N SER A 214 18.07 -6.79 0.25
CA SER A 214 18.02 -7.03 -1.19
C SER A 214 16.85 -7.95 -1.56
N ILE A 215 16.15 -7.65 -2.66
CA ILE A 215 15.09 -8.51 -3.20
C ILE A 215 15.47 -8.92 -4.61
N SER A 216 15.63 -10.21 -4.84
CA SER A 216 15.91 -10.73 -6.19
C SER A 216 14.64 -10.78 -7.02
N THR A 217 14.74 -10.29 -8.26
CA THR A 217 13.69 -10.38 -9.30
C THR A 217 13.76 -11.69 -10.09
N ALA A 218 14.76 -12.53 -9.83
CA ALA A 218 15.00 -13.74 -10.60
C ALA A 218 13.88 -14.77 -10.36
N PRO A 219 13.17 -15.21 -11.42
CA PRO A 219 12.22 -16.31 -11.33
C PRO A 219 12.91 -17.58 -10.84
N PHE A 220 12.14 -18.50 -10.27
CA PHE A 220 12.69 -19.74 -9.73
C PHE A 220 11.73 -20.91 -9.93
N ARG A 221 12.25 -22.13 -9.86
CA ARG A 221 11.42 -23.33 -9.99
C ARG A 221 10.41 -23.39 -8.83
N ILE A 222 9.14 -23.63 -9.14
CA ILE A 222 8.08 -23.79 -8.12
C ILE A 222 8.55 -24.77 -7.03
N ASN A 223 8.33 -24.39 -5.76
CA ASN A 223 8.77 -25.12 -4.57
C ASN A 223 10.30 -25.28 -4.40
N ASN A 224 11.13 -24.61 -5.19
CA ASN A 224 12.58 -24.63 -5.02
C ASN A 224 13.22 -23.25 -5.32
N PRO A 225 13.15 -22.31 -4.37
CA PRO A 225 13.68 -20.95 -4.54
C PRO A 225 15.18 -20.84 -4.82
N SER A 226 15.95 -21.90 -4.54
CA SER A 226 17.40 -21.94 -4.83
C SER A 226 17.71 -22.20 -6.30
N LEU A 227 16.78 -22.81 -7.05
CA LEU A 227 16.91 -23.05 -8.49
C LEU A 227 16.35 -21.85 -9.28
N LYS A 228 17.18 -20.82 -9.42
CA LYS A 228 16.87 -19.63 -10.21
C LYS A 228 16.88 -19.93 -11.70
N ALA A 229 15.94 -19.33 -12.42
CA ALA A 229 15.93 -19.24 -13.88
C ALA A 229 16.49 -17.88 -14.31
N THR A 230 17.20 -17.86 -15.43
CA THR A 230 17.74 -16.63 -16.02
C THR A 230 17.04 -16.35 -17.34
N PHE A 231 16.69 -15.09 -17.55
CA PHE A 231 16.03 -14.63 -18.78
C PHE A 231 16.83 -13.49 -19.39
N PRO A 232 16.94 -13.42 -20.73
CA PRO A 232 17.55 -12.28 -21.41
C PRO A 232 16.90 -10.94 -21.04
N SER A 233 15.59 -10.93 -20.72
CA SER A 233 14.85 -9.75 -20.27
C SER A 233 15.39 -9.14 -18.96
N LEU A 234 16.12 -9.90 -18.15
CA LEU A 234 16.79 -9.37 -16.95
C LEU A 234 18.15 -8.70 -17.24
N MET A 235 18.60 -8.69 -18.50
CA MET A 235 19.88 -8.11 -18.89
C MET A 235 19.65 -6.74 -19.54
N ALA A 236 20.10 -5.66 -18.90
CA ALA A 236 19.87 -4.30 -19.37
C ALA A 236 20.50 -4.03 -20.74
N ALA A 237 21.66 -4.63 -21.02
CA ALA A 237 22.35 -4.51 -22.29
C ALA A 237 21.64 -5.21 -23.47
N LYS A 238 20.67 -6.11 -23.20
CA LYS A 238 19.94 -6.85 -24.23
C LYS A 238 18.68 -6.09 -24.62
N LYS A 239 18.63 -5.60 -25.86
CA LYS A 239 17.50 -4.82 -26.40
C LYS A 239 16.40 -5.71 -26.99
N VAL A 240 16.79 -6.83 -27.59
CA VAL A 240 15.88 -7.78 -28.26
C VAL A 240 15.42 -8.82 -27.24
N THR A 241 14.51 -8.42 -26.36
CA THR A 241 14.00 -9.29 -25.29
C THR A 241 12.50 -9.05 -25.09
N PRO A 242 11.76 -10.01 -24.54
CA PRO A 242 10.37 -9.80 -24.15
C PRO A 242 10.34 -9.00 -22.84
N ARG A 243 10.70 -7.72 -22.94
CA ARG A 243 10.68 -6.73 -21.87
C ARG A 243 10.05 -5.46 -22.38
N ILE A 244 9.29 -4.75 -21.55
CA ILE A 244 8.85 -3.38 -21.82
C ILE A 244 9.28 -2.48 -20.66
N PRO A 245 10.08 -1.42 -20.91
CA PRO A 245 10.69 -1.04 -22.19
C PRO A 245 11.81 -1.99 -22.67
N GLN A 246 11.93 -2.17 -24.00
CA GLN A 246 12.92 -3.06 -24.62
C GLN A 246 14.34 -2.49 -24.58
N ASP A 247 14.54 -1.25 -25.02
CA ASP A 247 15.85 -0.60 -25.03
C ASP A 247 16.05 0.24 -23.77
N LEU A 248 16.89 -0.25 -22.84
CA LEU A 248 17.19 0.45 -21.60
C LEU A 248 18.34 1.46 -21.70
N THR A 249 18.89 1.72 -22.90
CA THR A 249 20.09 2.58 -23.06
C THR A 249 19.93 3.95 -22.39
N LYS A 250 18.81 4.65 -22.63
CA LYS A 250 18.54 5.97 -22.04
C LYS A 250 18.29 5.89 -20.54
N PHE A 251 17.58 4.86 -20.08
CA PHE A 251 17.32 4.64 -18.66
C PHE A 251 18.61 4.36 -17.87
N VAL A 252 19.52 3.57 -18.43
CA VAL A 252 20.84 3.32 -17.84
C VAL A 252 21.66 4.60 -17.78
N GLN A 253 21.61 5.45 -18.81
CA GLN A 253 22.30 6.75 -18.81
C GLN A 253 21.74 7.71 -17.75
N GLN A 254 20.42 7.70 -17.52
CA GLN A 254 19.76 8.51 -16.50
C GLN A 254 19.82 7.90 -15.09
N GLY A 255 20.24 6.63 -14.96
CA GLY A 255 20.24 5.91 -13.68
C GLY A 255 18.87 5.46 -13.19
N THR A 256 17.81 5.57 -14.00
CA THR A 256 16.42 5.29 -13.61
C THR A 256 16.05 3.81 -13.69
N ILE A 257 16.62 3.07 -14.66
CA ILE A 257 16.55 1.61 -14.75
C ILE A 257 17.95 1.11 -15.13
N THR A 258 18.68 0.60 -14.16
CA THR A 258 20.05 0.07 -14.32
C THR A 258 20.07 -1.45 -14.16
N GLN A 259 21.18 -2.11 -14.52
CA GLN A 259 21.34 -3.55 -14.25
C GLN A 259 21.29 -3.85 -12.74
N GLU A 260 21.76 -2.93 -11.90
CA GLU A 260 21.70 -3.05 -10.46
C GLU A 260 20.26 -3.09 -9.96
N ILE A 261 19.43 -2.15 -10.44
CA ILE A 261 17.99 -2.09 -10.16
C ILE A 261 17.26 -3.33 -10.70
N LEU A 262 17.63 -3.83 -11.89
CA LEU A 262 17.04 -5.06 -12.44
C LEU A 262 17.33 -6.28 -11.57
N ASN A 263 18.52 -6.35 -10.97
CA ASN A 263 18.88 -7.47 -10.09
C ASN A 263 18.21 -7.33 -8.72
N ASP A 264 18.10 -6.07 -8.25
CA ASP A 264 17.59 -5.71 -6.95
C ASP A 264 16.94 -4.32 -6.96
N PRO A 265 15.60 -4.23 -7.09
CA PRO A 265 14.91 -2.94 -7.16
C PRO A 265 14.95 -2.19 -5.82
N THR A 266 15.28 -2.85 -4.71
CA THR A 266 15.36 -2.17 -3.39
C THR A 266 16.55 -1.21 -3.28
N VAL A 267 17.48 -1.25 -4.25
CA VAL A 267 18.55 -0.24 -4.38
C VAL A 267 17.99 1.16 -4.38
N ILE A 268 16.84 1.40 -5.02
CA ILE A 268 16.24 2.75 -5.08
C ILE A 268 15.90 3.29 -3.69
N LEU A 269 15.50 2.42 -2.76
CA LEU A 269 15.14 2.80 -1.39
C LEU A 269 16.40 3.09 -0.57
N ARG A 270 17.42 2.24 -0.71
CA ARG A 270 18.73 2.46 -0.06
C ARG A 270 19.41 3.72 -0.55
N ASP A 271 19.31 4.02 -1.85
CA ASP A 271 19.85 5.25 -2.41
C ASP A 271 19.10 6.49 -1.90
N ALA A 272 17.77 6.40 -1.80
CA ALA A 272 16.98 7.48 -1.20
C ALA A 272 17.42 7.76 0.24
N ASN A 273 17.73 6.73 1.03
CA ASN A 273 18.16 6.87 2.43
C ASN A 273 19.50 7.61 2.57
N LYS A 274 20.39 7.55 1.58
CA LYS A 274 21.66 8.29 1.59
C LYS A 274 21.49 9.81 1.56
N THR A 275 20.34 10.29 1.09
CA THR A 275 20.05 11.72 0.91
C THR A 275 19.12 12.31 1.96
N ARG A 276 18.57 11.47 2.84
CA ARG A 276 17.61 11.88 3.87
C ARG A 276 18.22 11.85 5.25
N ASN A 277 17.84 12.82 6.08
CA ASN A 277 18.12 12.80 7.51
C ASN A 277 17.02 12.05 8.25
N ILE A 278 16.98 10.72 8.08
CA ILE A 278 16.06 9.85 8.80
C ILE A 278 16.56 9.73 10.24
N VAL A 279 15.75 10.17 11.21
CA VAL A 279 16.14 10.17 12.62
C VAL A 279 15.57 8.97 13.38
N ALA A 280 14.46 8.40 12.92
CA ALA A 280 13.84 7.22 13.51
C ALA A 280 13.02 6.44 12.50
N THR A 281 12.93 5.12 12.67
CA THR A 281 12.17 4.21 11.80
C THR A 281 11.38 3.18 12.60
N SER A 282 10.10 3.03 12.30
CA SER A 282 9.27 1.88 12.69
C SER A 282 9.09 0.96 11.50
N THR A 283 9.28 -0.35 11.68
CA THR A 283 9.11 -1.34 10.59
C THR A 283 7.90 -2.22 10.84
N LEU A 284 7.01 -2.33 9.85
CA LEU A 284 5.89 -3.27 9.82
C LEU A 284 6.16 -4.32 8.75
N LYS A 285 6.42 -5.56 9.17
CA LYS A 285 6.58 -6.70 8.26
C LYS A 285 5.33 -7.55 8.32
N MET A 286 4.68 -7.77 7.20
CA MET A 286 3.47 -8.58 7.08
C MET A 286 3.61 -9.57 5.92
N SER A 287 3.05 -10.76 6.10
CA SER A 287 3.11 -11.83 5.09
C SER A 287 1.76 -12.51 4.96
N SER A 288 1.45 -12.98 3.76
CA SER A 288 0.34 -13.92 3.51
C SER A 288 0.72 -15.36 3.88
N THR A 289 2.00 -15.64 4.07
CA THR A 289 2.54 -16.97 4.38
C THR A 289 3.29 -16.90 5.72
N PRO A 290 2.57 -16.99 6.85
CA PRO A 290 3.16 -17.02 8.18
C PRO A 290 4.27 -18.08 8.26
N ALA A 291 5.39 -17.73 8.89
CA ALA A 291 6.42 -18.73 9.17
C ALA A 291 5.85 -19.84 10.06
N ALA A 292 6.27 -21.08 9.83
CA ALA A 292 5.78 -22.21 10.61
C ALA A 292 5.98 -21.98 12.13
N GLY A 293 4.91 -22.13 12.91
CA GLY A 293 4.91 -21.87 14.36
C GLY A 293 4.71 -20.41 14.75
N VAL A 294 4.70 -19.47 13.80
CA VAL A 294 4.27 -18.09 14.03
C VAL A 294 2.75 -18.06 13.89
N GLY A 295 2.05 -17.88 15.01
CA GLY A 295 0.58 -17.94 15.09
C GLY A 295 -0.17 -16.77 14.41
N THR A 296 0.43 -16.10 13.43
CA THR A 296 -0.27 -15.09 12.61
C THR A 296 -1.07 -15.79 11.52
N GLY A 297 -2.17 -15.17 11.09
CA GLY A 297 -2.92 -15.57 9.91
C GLY A 297 -2.32 -15.00 8.62
N GLY A 298 -3.00 -15.27 7.50
CA GLY A 298 -2.64 -14.71 6.20
C GLY A 298 -3.19 -15.57 5.07
N GLY A 299 -3.21 -15.01 3.87
CA GLY A 299 -3.58 -15.72 2.67
C GLY A 299 -3.67 -14.83 1.44
N VAL A 300 -3.65 -15.47 0.28
CA VAL A 300 -3.93 -14.84 -1.00
C VAL A 300 -4.96 -15.70 -1.73
N VAL A 301 -5.91 -15.04 -2.40
CA VAL A 301 -6.89 -15.70 -3.27
C VAL A 301 -6.90 -15.04 -4.63
N GLY A 302 -6.89 -15.85 -5.69
CA GLY A 302 -6.98 -15.41 -7.08
C GLY A 302 -8.37 -15.64 -7.66
N SER A 303 -8.61 -15.04 -8.82
CA SER A 303 -9.77 -15.37 -9.65
C SER A 303 -9.55 -16.69 -10.38
N ALA A 304 -10.64 -17.34 -10.79
CA ALA A 304 -10.57 -18.59 -11.57
C ALA A 304 -9.73 -18.45 -12.85
N PHE A 305 -9.71 -17.25 -13.47
CA PHE A 305 -8.84 -16.99 -14.61
C PHE A 305 -7.35 -17.11 -14.26
N LEU A 306 -6.92 -16.56 -13.12
CA LEU A 306 -5.53 -16.64 -12.67
C LEU A 306 -5.16 -18.07 -12.27
N ASP A 307 -6.05 -18.74 -11.55
CA ASP A 307 -5.86 -20.10 -11.05
C ASP A 307 -5.79 -21.14 -12.18
N GLY A 308 -6.54 -20.91 -13.27
CA GLY A 308 -6.65 -21.84 -14.37
C GLY A 308 -7.33 -23.16 -13.99
N ASP A 309 -7.49 -24.05 -14.96
CA ASP A 309 -8.03 -25.38 -14.71
C ASP A 309 -6.97 -26.30 -14.06
N PRO A 310 -7.37 -27.22 -13.17
CA PRO A 310 -6.49 -28.27 -12.68
C PRO A 310 -6.03 -29.17 -13.85
N GLY A 311 -4.78 -29.04 -14.29
CA GLY A 311 -4.31 -29.77 -15.46
C GLY A 311 -2.87 -29.48 -15.88
N PRO A 312 -2.41 -30.12 -16.97
CA PRO A 312 -1.02 -30.02 -17.44
C PRO A 312 -0.62 -28.62 -17.95
N THR A 313 -1.60 -27.78 -18.29
CA THR A 313 -1.41 -26.39 -18.72
C THR A 313 -0.99 -25.47 -17.58
N GLY A 314 -1.30 -25.84 -16.34
CA GLY A 314 -1.02 -25.03 -15.16
C GLY A 314 -1.84 -23.73 -15.10
N PRO A 315 -1.60 -22.90 -14.05
CA PRO A 315 -2.27 -21.62 -13.89
C PRO A 315 -1.82 -20.59 -14.92
N ASN A 316 -2.69 -19.60 -15.20
CA ASN A 316 -2.31 -18.47 -16.05
C ASN A 316 -1.34 -17.53 -15.30
N ALA A 317 -1.59 -17.22 -14.03
CA ALA A 317 -0.72 -16.41 -13.18
C ALA A 317 -1.21 -16.47 -11.73
N ARG A 318 -1.23 -17.66 -11.13
CA ARG A 318 -1.83 -17.88 -9.81
C ARG A 318 -1.02 -17.16 -8.74
N PRO A 319 -1.61 -16.26 -7.93
CA PRO A 319 -0.91 -15.67 -6.81
C PRO A 319 -0.74 -16.71 -5.70
N VAL A 320 0.49 -16.86 -5.20
CA VAL A 320 0.82 -17.86 -4.16
C VAL A 320 1.30 -17.26 -2.85
N SER A 321 1.93 -16.09 -2.91
CA SER A 321 2.28 -15.34 -1.71
C SER A 321 2.36 -13.85 -1.99
N ALA A 322 2.21 -13.07 -0.93
CA ALA A 322 2.46 -11.65 -0.90
C ALA A 322 3.16 -11.31 0.43
N ASP A 323 4.28 -10.62 0.32
CA ASP A 323 5.01 -10.05 1.46
C ASP A 323 5.01 -8.53 1.33
N PHE A 324 4.86 -7.85 2.46
CA PHE A 324 4.85 -6.40 2.52
C PHE A 324 5.64 -5.91 3.73
N THR A 325 6.62 -5.04 3.48
CA THR A 325 7.32 -4.31 4.53
C THR A 325 7.08 -2.82 4.35
N LEU A 326 6.51 -2.17 5.37
CA LEU A 326 6.36 -0.72 5.46
C LEU A 326 7.34 -0.18 6.50
N TRP A 327 8.15 0.79 6.11
CA TRP A 327 8.93 1.62 7.00
C TRP A 327 8.24 2.95 7.17
N VAL A 328 7.88 3.26 8.42
CA VAL A 328 7.36 4.57 8.82
C VAL A 328 8.52 5.33 9.41
N GLU A 329 8.96 6.36 8.71
CA GLU A 329 10.20 7.08 9.00
C GLU A 329 9.87 8.48 9.52
N THR A 330 10.59 8.90 10.55
CA THR A 330 10.63 10.31 10.95
C THR A 330 11.85 10.95 10.29
N VAL A 331 11.63 11.93 9.42
CA VAL A 331 12.67 12.61 8.65
C VAL A 331 12.75 14.07 9.07
N GLU A 332 13.97 14.53 9.39
CA GLU A 332 14.22 15.92 9.76
C GLU A 332 14.64 16.76 8.55
N TYR A 333 14.01 17.92 8.40
CA TYR A 333 14.27 18.91 7.37
C TYR A 333 14.75 20.22 7.98
N ASP A 334 15.80 20.78 7.38
CA ASP A 334 16.30 22.13 7.65
C ASP A 334 15.68 23.10 6.64
N ILE A 335 14.53 23.67 7.01
CA ILE A 335 13.73 24.48 6.10
C ILE A 335 14.17 25.94 6.17
N PRO A 336 14.64 26.55 5.07
CA PRO A 336 14.97 27.96 5.04
C PRO A 336 13.69 28.80 4.97
N ILE A 337 13.45 29.59 6.01
CA ILE A 337 12.37 30.57 6.10
C ILE A 337 12.96 31.95 5.77
N PRO A 338 12.59 32.58 4.64
CA PRO A 338 13.01 33.94 4.32
C PRO A 338 12.49 34.96 5.35
N ALA A 339 13.08 36.16 5.33
CA ALA A 339 12.56 37.29 6.09
C ALA A 339 11.06 37.49 5.79
N PHE A 340 10.26 37.53 6.83
CA PHE A 340 8.81 37.55 6.74
C PHE A 340 8.20 38.28 7.94
N ASN A 341 7.43 39.33 7.66
CA ASN A 341 6.66 40.03 8.69
C ASN A 341 5.19 39.56 8.62
N PRO A 342 4.74 38.69 9.54
CA PRO A 342 3.35 38.23 9.54
C PRO A 342 2.44 39.40 9.89
N THR A 343 1.48 39.73 9.01
CA THR A 343 0.44 40.71 9.34
C THR A 343 -0.43 40.21 10.50
N ARG A 344 -1.11 41.15 11.18
CA ARG A 344 -2.02 40.87 12.32
C ARG A 344 -3.09 39.83 11.97
N ASP A 345 -3.43 39.69 10.68
CA ASP A 345 -4.55 38.91 10.17
C ASP A 345 -4.13 37.77 9.20
N HIS A 346 -3.09 36.98 9.49
CA HIS A 346 -2.75 35.71 8.81
C HIS A 346 -1.85 35.77 7.55
N GLY A 347 -0.57 36.12 7.72
CA GLY A 347 0.44 35.75 6.71
C GLY A 347 0.91 34.30 6.89
N SER A 348 0.44 33.36 6.07
CA SER A 348 1.15 32.08 5.86
C SER A 348 2.20 32.25 4.76
N LEU A 349 3.32 31.56 4.89
CA LEU A 349 4.35 31.49 3.87
C LEU A 349 4.39 30.08 3.28
N GLU A 350 4.38 30.00 1.95
CA GLU A 350 4.64 28.74 1.26
C GLU A 350 6.14 28.61 0.96
N VAL A 351 6.75 27.52 1.42
CA VAL A 351 8.16 27.18 1.15
C VAL A 351 8.21 25.84 0.45
N LEU A 352 8.68 25.82 -0.79
CA LEU A 352 8.99 24.58 -1.50
C LEU A 352 10.42 24.17 -1.12
N HIS A 353 10.57 23.03 -0.45
CA HIS A 353 11.88 22.51 -0.07
C HIS A 353 11.96 21.02 -0.35
N GLN A 354 12.95 20.62 -1.16
CA GLN A 354 13.18 19.22 -1.58
C GLN A 354 11.92 18.52 -2.15
N GLY A 355 11.10 19.28 -2.89
CA GLY A 355 9.88 18.77 -3.52
C GLY A 355 8.66 18.70 -2.60
N ILE A 356 8.76 19.11 -1.33
CA ILE A 356 7.66 19.17 -0.37
C ILE A 356 7.20 20.62 -0.21
N LYS A 357 5.89 20.84 -0.22
CA LYS A 357 5.29 22.15 0.05
C LYS A 357 5.06 22.34 1.55
N PHE A 358 5.78 23.25 2.18
CA PHE A 358 5.56 23.65 3.56
C PHE A 358 4.69 24.89 3.62
N ILE A 359 3.59 24.83 4.38
CA ILE A 359 2.72 25.98 4.66
C ILE A 359 3.02 26.42 6.08
N VAL A 360 3.78 27.49 6.21
CA VAL A 360 4.41 27.93 7.45
C VAL A 360 3.66 29.13 8.00
N HIS A 361 3.35 29.10 9.30
CA HIS A 361 2.70 30.20 10.01
C HIS A 361 3.63 30.75 11.10
N PRO A 362 4.45 31.77 10.79
CA PRO A 362 5.31 32.39 11.79
C PRO A 362 4.49 33.02 12.94
N PRO A 363 4.87 32.79 14.21
CA PRO A 363 4.22 33.41 15.36
C PRO A 363 4.64 34.87 15.57
N HIS A 364 5.78 35.29 15.02
CA HIS A 364 6.35 36.63 15.10
C HIS A 364 7.09 36.99 13.81
N GLU A 365 7.52 38.25 13.69
CA GLU A 365 8.36 38.73 12.59
C GLU A 365 9.67 37.94 12.52
N VAL A 366 9.98 37.44 11.34
CA VAL A 366 11.24 36.79 10.97
C VAL A 366 12.06 37.84 10.23
N PRO A 367 12.98 38.58 10.89
CA PRO A 367 13.63 39.75 10.30
C PRO A 367 14.65 39.39 9.22
N GLU A 368 15.18 38.16 9.26
CA GLU A 368 16.19 37.64 8.35
C GLU A 368 15.98 36.14 8.10
N LEU A 369 16.68 35.58 7.11
CA LEU A 369 16.60 34.15 6.79
C LEU A 369 16.88 33.29 8.03
N THR A 370 15.91 32.47 8.43
CA THR A 370 16.00 31.58 9.59
C THR A 370 15.78 30.14 9.15
N VAL A 371 16.53 29.18 9.70
CA VAL A 371 16.35 27.76 9.40
C VAL A 371 15.50 27.11 10.49
N LEU A 372 14.39 26.48 10.10
CA LEU A 372 13.55 25.69 11.01
C LEU A 372 13.82 24.21 10.85
N LYS A 373 14.05 23.53 11.97
CA LYS A 373 14.12 22.07 12.03
C LYS A 373 12.72 21.48 12.18
N ILE A 374 12.22 20.85 11.12
CA ILE A 374 10.90 20.23 11.08
C ILE A 374 11.04 18.72 10.88
N GLN A 375 10.38 17.94 11.72
CA GLN A 375 10.31 16.50 11.58
C GLN A 375 8.97 16.11 10.99
N ILE A 376 9.00 15.30 9.93
CA ILE A 376 7.79 14.81 9.24
C ILE A 376 7.81 13.29 9.14
N VAL A 377 6.65 12.71 8.85
CA VAL A 377 6.52 11.28 8.58
C VAL A 377 6.67 11.05 7.08
N GLU A 378 7.56 10.16 6.69
CA GLU A 378 7.66 9.61 5.34
C GLU A 378 7.47 8.09 5.38
N LEU A 379 7.12 7.52 4.24
CA LEU A 379 6.93 6.10 4.07
C LEU A 379 7.91 5.56 3.03
N GLN A 380 8.53 4.44 3.34
CA GLN A 380 9.08 3.57 2.30
C GLN A 380 8.39 2.21 2.40
N TYR A 381 8.22 1.53 1.27
CA TYR A 381 7.76 0.15 1.33
C TYR A 381 8.40 -0.74 0.26
N THR A 382 8.40 -2.03 0.58
CA THR A 382 8.55 -3.11 -0.40
C THR A 382 7.32 -3.99 -0.37
N GLN A 383 6.85 -4.38 -1.56
CA GLN A 383 5.85 -5.43 -1.73
C GLN A 383 6.44 -6.47 -2.68
N VAL A 384 6.29 -7.75 -2.36
CA VAL A 384 6.66 -8.84 -3.28
C VAL A 384 5.48 -9.76 -3.40
N VAL A 385 4.89 -9.80 -4.60
CA VAL A 385 3.89 -10.81 -4.95
C VAL A 385 4.58 -11.92 -5.72
N VAL A 386 4.36 -13.16 -5.34
CA VAL A 386 4.84 -14.32 -6.12
C VAL A 386 3.66 -14.89 -6.90
N LEU A 387 3.82 -14.97 -8.21
CA LEU A 387 2.86 -15.63 -9.10
C LEU A 387 3.46 -16.93 -9.62
N ASP A 388 2.66 -17.98 -9.71
CA ASP A 388 3.00 -19.21 -10.40
C ASP A 388 2.39 -19.22 -11.80
N PHE A 389 3.23 -19.44 -12.81
CA PHE A 389 2.81 -19.84 -14.16
C PHE A 389 3.98 -20.46 -14.90
N ASN A 390 3.69 -21.25 -15.93
CA ASN A 390 4.71 -21.90 -16.76
C ASN A 390 5.80 -22.63 -15.95
N ARG A 391 5.39 -23.33 -14.87
CA ARG A 391 6.24 -24.14 -13.98
C ARG A 391 7.31 -23.36 -13.20
N LEU A 392 7.25 -22.03 -13.21
CA LEU A 392 8.09 -21.14 -12.43
C LEU A 392 7.25 -20.32 -11.46
N SER A 393 7.90 -19.87 -10.39
CA SER A 393 7.43 -18.84 -9.49
C SER A 393 8.15 -17.54 -9.84
N TRP A 394 7.38 -16.48 -9.97
CA TRP A 394 7.79 -15.19 -10.51
C TRP A 394 7.63 -14.11 -9.44
N PRO A 395 8.73 -13.60 -8.85
CA PRO A 395 8.67 -12.47 -7.94
C PRO A 395 8.28 -11.19 -8.68
N HIS A 396 7.31 -10.46 -8.12
CA HIS A 396 6.85 -9.16 -8.57
C HIS A 396 7.14 -8.12 -7.50
N PRO A 397 8.37 -7.59 -7.44
CA PRO A 397 8.70 -6.56 -6.47
C PRO A 397 8.17 -5.18 -6.90
N SER A 398 7.59 -4.49 -5.92
CA SER A 398 7.22 -3.07 -5.97
C SER A 398 7.93 -2.35 -4.84
N CYS A 399 8.58 -1.23 -5.14
CA CYS A 399 9.27 -0.39 -4.15
C CYS A 399 8.85 1.06 -4.33
N ALA A 400 8.52 1.76 -3.24
CA ALA A 400 8.20 3.20 -3.31
C ALA A 400 8.77 3.97 -2.12
N THR A 401 9.00 5.27 -2.33
CA THR A 401 9.11 6.23 -1.23
C THR A 401 8.03 7.29 -1.38
N LEU A 402 7.20 7.45 -0.34
CA LEU A 402 6.06 8.35 -0.31
C LEU A 402 6.24 9.41 0.78
N ARG A 403 5.82 10.63 0.48
CA ARG A 403 5.92 11.79 1.38
C ARG A 403 4.58 12.51 1.46
N PRO A 404 4.30 13.28 2.51
CA PRO A 404 3.16 14.18 2.53
C PRO A 404 3.27 15.18 1.38
N GLU A 405 2.16 15.44 0.68
CA GLU A 405 2.14 16.45 -0.39
C GLU A 405 2.39 17.87 0.15
N PHE A 406 1.88 18.12 1.35
CA PHE A 406 2.08 19.36 2.07
C PHE A 406 2.23 19.12 3.57
N VAL A 407 2.92 20.05 4.23
CA VAL A 407 3.15 20.02 5.67
C VAL A 407 2.80 21.39 6.24
N PHE A 408 1.89 21.41 7.21
CA PHE A 408 1.55 22.63 7.94
C PHE A 408 2.50 22.81 9.13
N VAL A 409 3.18 23.95 9.19
CA VAL A 409 3.98 24.36 10.34
C VAL A 409 3.23 25.47 11.07
N THR A 410 2.56 25.11 12.16
CA THR A 410 1.69 26.01 12.91
C THR A 410 2.49 27.02 13.75
N ARG A 411 1.81 28.05 14.27
CA ARG A 411 2.40 29.10 15.12
C ARG A 411 2.94 28.57 16.45
N ASP A 412 2.29 27.54 16.98
CA ASP A 412 2.65 26.86 18.23
C ASP A 412 3.68 25.73 18.03
N HIS A 413 4.14 25.52 16.78
CA HIS A 413 5.11 24.49 16.49
C HIS A 413 6.42 24.72 17.27
N LYS A 414 6.94 23.66 17.90
CA LYS A 414 8.12 23.69 18.77
C LYS A 414 9.39 24.25 18.13
N ALA A 415 9.47 24.22 16.80
CA ALA A 415 10.63 24.71 16.04
C ALA A 415 10.80 26.23 16.06
N TRP A 416 9.78 26.99 16.49
CA TRP A 416 9.84 28.45 16.61
C TRP A 416 10.49 28.95 17.92
N LYS A 417 10.87 28.04 18.82
CA LYS A 417 11.41 28.38 20.14
C LYS A 417 12.89 28.70 20.12
#